data_AF-A0A6P0T0X4-F1
#
_entry.id   AF-A0A6P0T0X4-F1
#
_cell.length_a   1.000
_cell.length_b   1.000
_cell.length_c   1.000
_cell.angle_alpha   90.00
_cell.angle_beta   90.00
_cell.angle_gamma   90.00
#
_symmetry.space_group_name_H-M   'P 1'
#
loop_
_entity.id
_entity.type
_entity.pdbx_description
1 polymer ?
#
loop_
_entity_poly.entity_id
_entity_poly.type
_entity_poly.pdbx_seq_one_letter_code
_entity_poly.pdbx_strand_id
1 'polypeptide(L)' 'LMGWHKDERIKSVMIHIRLKDDKIWIEEDWTEDGVATDLLQKGILREEIVLAFHPPHVRQYTEFAPQVA' A
#
# COMPACT_ATOMS: atom_id res chain seq x y z
N LEU A 1 8.10 -4.18 -11.17
CA LEU A 1 8.62 -3.96 -12.54
C LEU A 1 8.79 -5.28 -13.26
N MET A 2 8.47 -5.32 -14.55
CA MET A 2 8.67 -6.49 -15.40
C MET A 2 9.50 -6.08 -16.60
N GLY A 3 10.73 -6.58 -16.71
CA GLY A 3 11.63 -6.13 -17.76
C GLY A 3 12.96 -6.86 -17.75
N TRP A 4 13.94 -6.27 -18.43
CA TRP A 4 15.31 -6.73 -18.48
C TRP A 4 16.24 -5.57 -18.16
N HIS A 5 17.29 -5.83 -17.40
CA HIS A 5 18.42 -4.93 -17.27
C HIS A 5 19.67 -5.68 -17.73
N LYS A 6 20.17 -5.31 -18.92
CA LYS A 6 21.15 -6.12 -19.65
C LYS A 6 20.61 -7.56 -19.79
N ASP A 7 21.38 -8.54 -19.34
CA ASP A 7 21.04 -9.96 -19.42
C ASP A 7 20.30 -10.47 -18.17
N GLU A 8 19.95 -9.57 -17.23
CA GLU A 8 19.23 -9.92 -16.02
C GLU A 8 17.73 -9.65 -16.16
N ARG A 9 16.91 -10.67 -15.91
CA ARG A 9 15.46 -10.55 -15.89
C ARG A 9 14.99 -9.88 -14.60
N ILE A 10 14.36 -8.71 -14.71
CA ILE A 10 13.72 -8.04 -13.57
C ILE A 10 12.28 -8.55 -13.41
N LYS A 11 11.96 -9.01 -12.21
CA LYS A 11 10.60 -9.33 -11.74
C LYS A 11 10.44 -8.83 -10.31
N SER A 12 9.80 -7.69 -10.14
CA SER A 12 9.40 -7.19 -8.82
C SER A 12 7.95 -6.71 -8.85
N VAL A 13 7.34 -6.65 -7.68
CA VAL A 13 6.08 -5.95 -7.47
C VAL A 13 6.42 -4.49 -7.13
N MET A 14 5.71 -3.53 -7.73
CA MET A 14 5.88 -2.10 -7.41
C MET A 14 4.79 -1.62 -6.46
N ILE A 15 3.57 -2.08 -6.72
CA ILE A 15 2.38 -1.75 -5.96
C ILE A 15 1.59 -3.05 -5.83
N HIS A 16 1.18 -3.40 -4.63
CA HIS A 16 0.26 -4.49 -4.36
C HIS A 16 -0.84 -3.99 -3.44
N ILE A 17 -2.08 -4.04 -3.94
CA ILE A 17 -3.26 -3.58 -3.22
C ILE A 17 -4.28 -4.71 -3.16
N ARG A 18 -4.90 -4.87 -1.99
CA ARG A 18 -5.98 -5.80 -1.75
C ARG A 18 -7.21 -5.06 -1.23
N LEU A 19 -8.39 -5.42 -1.72
CA LEU A 19 -9.66 -5.04 -1.09
C LEU A 19 -10.04 -6.15 -0.10
N LYS A 20 -10.12 -5.80 1.18
CA LYS A 20 -10.40 -6.75 2.26
C LYS A 20 -11.09 -6.03 3.41
N ASP A 21 -12.16 -6.64 3.93
CA ASP A 21 -12.96 -6.13 5.05
C ASP A 21 -13.42 -4.68 4.81
N ASP A 22 -13.94 -4.42 3.60
CA ASP A 22 -14.39 -3.09 3.13
C ASP A 22 -13.33 -1.99 3.19
N LYS A 23 -12.04 -2.37 3.19
CA LYS A 23 -10.90 -1.45 3.21
C LYS A 23 -9.93 -1.71 2.05
N ILE A 24 -9.15 -0.70 1.72
CA ILE A 24 -8.05 -0.75 0.77
C ILE A 24 -6.76 -1.05 1.54
N TRP A 25 -6.16 -2.20 1.31
CA TRP A 25 -4.92 -2.63 1.93
C TRP A 25 -3.76 -2.42 0.96
N ILE A 26 -2.82 -1.56 1.32
CA ILE A 26 -1.59 -1.32 0.56
C ILE A 26 -0.52 -2.27 1.13
N GLU A 27 -0.33 -3.40 0.47
CA GLU A 27 0.59 -4.47 0.89
C GLU A 27 2.04 -4.17 0.48
N GLU A 28 2.23 -3.44 -0.60
CA GLU A 28 3.54 -2.98 -1.10
C GLU A 28 3.35 -1.70 -1.91
N ASP A 29 4.25 -0.74 -1.75
CA ASP A 29 4.26 0.53 -2.48
C ASP A 29 5.68 1.11 -2.56
N TRP A 30 6.21 1.18 -3.78
CA TRP A 30 7.54 1.72 -4.09
C TRP A 30 7.47 3.06 -4.84
N THR A 31 6.33 3.74 -4.80
CA THR A 31 6.21 5.10 -5.36
C THR A 31 6.74 6.15 -4.39
N GLU A 32 7.23 7.28 -4.91
CA GLU A 32 7.77 8.36 -4.09
C GLU A 32 6.67 9.05 -3.26
N ASP A 33 5.56 9.40 -3.91
CA ASP A 33 4.43 10.09 -3.26
C ASP A 33 3.50 9.16 -2.49
N GLY A 34 3.52 7.85 -2.80
CA GLY A 34 2.66 6.84 -2.20
C GLY A 34 1.24 6.83 -2.76
N VAL A 35 0.72 5.63 -3.07
CA VAL A 35 -0.67 5.43 -3.51
C VAL A 35 -1.68 5.90 -2.45
N ALA A 36 -1.31 5.84 -1.17
CA ALA A 36 -2.14 6.40 -0.10
C ALA A 36 -2.48 7.88 -0.35
N THR A 37 -1.50 8.67 -0.82
CA THR A 37 -1.69 10.09 -1.14
C THR A 37 -2.71 10.28 -2.26
N ASP A 38 -2.61 9.49 -3.33
CA ASP A 38 -3.56 9.55 -4.45
C ASP A 38 -4.99 9.20 -4.00
N LEU A 39 -5.15 8.19 -3.14
CA LEU A 39 -6.45 7.79 -2.60
C LEU A 39 -7.09 8.91 -1.78
N LEU A 40 -6.30 9.59 -0.93
CA LEU A 40 -6.77 10.75 -0.17
C LEU A 40 -7.21 11.89 -1.09
N GLN A 41 -6.46 12.17 -2.16
CA GLN A 41 -6.83 13.20 -3.14
C GLN A 41 -8.13 12.87 -3.89
N LYS A 42 -8.47 11.58 -4.02
CA LYS A 42 -9.74 11.12 -4.60
C LYS A 42 -10.89 11.09 -3.59
N GLY A 43 -10.66 11.51 -2.34
CA GLY A 43 -11.68 11.61 -1.31
C GLY A 43 -11.92 10.32 -0.52
N ILE A 44 -11.04 9.32 -0.65
CA ILE A 44 -11.07 8.14 0.22
C ILE A 44 -10.58 8.56 1.61
N LEU A 45 -11.29 8.15 2.65
CA LEU A 45 -10.94 8.51 4.02
C LEU A 45 -9.77 7.64 4.52
N ARG A 46 -8.96 8.18 5.45
CA ARG A 46 -7.80 7.48 6.01
C ARG A 46 -8.20 6.18 6.71
N GLU A 47 -9.39 6.16 7.31
CA GLU A 47 -9.97 5.03 8.04
C GLU A 47 -10.37 3.87 7.13
N GLU A 48 -10.47 4.11 5.82
CA GLU A 48 -10.75 3.12 4.77
C GLU A 48 -9.47 2.51 4.18
N ILE A 49 -8.28 3.03 4.55
CA ILE A 49 -6.99 2.62 4.01
C ILE A 49 -6.15 1.98 5.11
N VAL A 50 -5.56 0.82 4.83
CA VAL A 50 -4.62 0.10 5.70
C VAL A 50 -3.24 0.10 5.04
N LEU A 51 -2.23 0.67 5.72
CA LEU A 51 -0.82 0.56 5.31
C LEU A 51 -0.27 -0.82 5.72
N ALA A 52 -0.57 -1.83 4.91
CA ALA A 52 -0.33 -3.22 5.27
C ALA A 52 1.14 -3.64 5.20
N PHE A 53 1.98 -2.90 4.45
CA PHE A 53 3.44 -3.04 4.48
C PHE A 53 4.06 -2.71 5.86
N HIS A 54 3.37 -1.95 6.71
CA HIS A 54 3.78 -1.80 8.11
C HIS A 54 3.37 -3.01 8.95
N PRO A 55 4.21 -3.48 9.88
CA PRO A 55 3.84 -4.52 10.84
C PRO A 55 2.57 -4.15 11.61
N PRO A 56 1.65 -5.10 11.91
CA PRO A 56 0.36 -4.80 12.52
C PRO A 56 0.43 -3.92 13.79
N HIS A 57 1.40 -4.18 14.68
CA HIS A 57 1.57 -3.44 15.93
C HIS A 57 2.04 -1.98 15.76
N VAL A 58 2.58 -1.62 14.58
CA VAL A 58 3.01 -0.26 14.26
C VAL A 58 1.87 0.59 13.70
N ARG A 59 0.88 -0.03 13.06
CA ARG A 59 -0.16 0.69 12.30
C ARG A 59 -1.00 1.63 13.17
N GLN A 60 -1.18 1.32 14.45
CA GLN A 60 -1.83 2.18 15.44
C GLN A 60 -1.14 3.53 15.66
N TYR A 61 0.15 3.64 15.31
CA TYR A 61 0.92 4.89 15.39
C TYR A 61 0.90 5.68 14.08
N THR A 62 0.17 5.21 13.06
CA THR A 62 -0.05 5.93 11.81
C THR A 62 -1.39 6.65 11.85
N GLU A 63 -1.61 7.57 10.91
CA GLU A 63 -2.91 8.24 10.72
C GLU A 63 -3.95 7.38 9.97
N PHE A 64 -3.60 6.16 9.58
CA PHE A 64 -4.41 5.23 8.79
C PHE A 64 -5.03 4.13 9.67
N ALA A 65 -5.89 3.29 9.08
CA ALA A 65 -6.54 2.22 9.82
C ALA A 65 -5.53 1.17 10.37
N PRO A 66 -5.61 0.79 11.66
CA PRO A 66 -4.62 -0.06 12.33
C PRO A 66 -4.70 -1.56 11.98
N GLN A 67 -5.67 -1.99 11.17
CA GLN A 67 -6.27 -3.34 11.13
C GLN A 67 -7.19 -3.56 12.34
N VAL A 68 -8.49 -3.37 12.13
CA VAL A 68 -9.52 -3.85 13.08
C VAL A 68 -9.93 -5.24 12.60
N ALA A 69 -10.11 -6.17 13.55
CA ALA A 69 -10.53 -7.54 13.30
C ALA A 69 -11.87 -7.65 12.57
#